data_AF-L0K3A6-F1
#
_entry.id   AF-L0K3A6-F1
#
_cell.length_a   1.000
_cell.length_b   1.000
_cell.length_c   1.000
_cell.angle_alpha   90.00
_cell.angle_beta   90.00
_cell.angle_gamma   90.00
#
_symmetry.space_group_name_H-M   'P 1'
#
loop_
_entity.id
_entity.type
_entity.pdbx_description
1 polymer ?
#
loop_
_entity_poly.entity_id
_entity_poly.type
_entity_poly.pdbx_seq_one_letter_code
_entity_poly.pdbx_strand_id
1 'polypeptide(L)'
;MSSRSRPPRSTTLSLSHEEHWTLHHVLLHRIEREETATDATDVDSPPLELFQAFDTIDDGQLRFTEPQLEAIQNTLAEYQRSTGWWELERSELESLLEHVVTALEHDRLPAD
;
A
#
# COMPACT_ATOMS: atom_id res chain seq x y z
N MET A 1 32.52 -11.69 -10.02
CA MET A 1 31.94 -11.85 -8.67
C MET A 1 30.47 -11.51 -8.79
N SER A 2 29.59 -12.51 -8.88
CA SER A 2 28.16 -12.30 -8.98
C SER A 2 27.62 -12.13 -7.56
N SER A 3 27.38 -10.90 -7.13
CA SER A 3 26.54 -10.63 -5.96
C SER A 3 25.17 -11.20 -6.29
N ARG A 4 24.86 -12.39 -5.76
CA ARG A 4 23.48 -12.88 -5.74
C ARG A 4 22.73 -11.94 -4.79
N SER A 5 22.14 -10.88 -5.34
CA SER A 5 21.15 -10.08 -4.64
C SER A 5 20.11 -11.09 -4.13
N ARG A 6 19.99 -11.21 -2.81
CA ARG A 6 18.92 -11.99 -2.20
C ARG A 6 17.62 -11.47 -2.84
N PRO A 7 16.74 -12.32 -3.37
CA PRO A 7 15.46 -11.84 -3.85
C PRO A 7 14.82 -11.03 -2.71
N PRO A 8 14.27 -9.85 -3.00
CA PRO A 8 13.66 -9.02 -1.97
C PRO A 8 12.63 -9.88 -1.24
N ARG A 9 12.71 -9.87 0.09
CA ARG A 9 11.71 -10.55 0.91
C ARG A 9 10.35 -9.95 0.56
N SER A 10 9.38 -10.83 0.39
CA SER A 10 8.03 -10.42 0.04
C SER A 10 7.06 -11.20 0.90
N THR A 11 6.10 -10.46 1.44
CA THR A 11 5.08 -10.94 2.37
C THR A 11 3.75 -10.97 1.65
N THR A 12 3.00 -12.06 1.85
CA THR A 12 1.65 -12.18 1.31
C THR A 12 0.65 -11.68 2.34
N LEU A 13 -0.17 -10.71 1.95
CA LEU A 13 -1.32 -10.27 2.76
C LEU A 13 -2.50 -11.23 2.55
N SER A 14 -3.17 -11.59 3.64
CA SER A 14 -4.44 -12.31 3.57
C SER A 14 -5.55 -11.29 3.72
N LEU A 15 -6.11 -10.83 2.61
CA LEU A 15 -7.18 -9.84 2.58
C LEU A 15 -8.50 -10.50 2.18
N SER A 16 -9.60 -10.01 2.75
CA SER A 16 -10.94 -10.27 2.24
C SER A 16 -11.15 -9.60 0.88
N HIS A 17 -12.25 -9.95 0.20
CA HIS A 17 -12.58 -9.34 -1.09
C HIS A 17 -12.84 -7.83 -0.98
N GLU A 18 -13.52 -7.41 0.09
CA GLU A 18 -13.81 -5.99 0.36
C GLU A 18 -12.51 -5.24 0.64
N GLU A 19 -11.61 -5.78 1.46
CA GLU A 19 -10.29 -5.19 1.72
C GLU A 19 -9.41 -5.10 0.48
N HIS A 20 -9.41 -6.13 -0.39
CA HIS A 20 -8.73 -6.07 -1.68
C HIS A 20 -9.29 -4.93 -2.52
N TRP A 21 -10.61 -4.84 -2.65
CA TRP A 21 -11.28 -3.81 -3.43
C TRP A 21 -10.98 -2.39 -2.92
N THR A 22 -11.10 -2.18 -1.61
CA THR A 22 -10.78 -0.91 -0.94
C THR A 22 -9.30 -0.55 -1.15
N LEU A 23 -8.37 -1.48 -0.93
CA LEU A 23 -6.94 -1.22 -1.14
C LEU A 23 -6.67 -0.82 -2.60
N HIS A 24 -7.24 -1.53 -3.56
CA HIS A 24 -7.11 -1.18 -4.98
C HIS A 24 -7.60 0.26 -5.25
N HIS A 25 -8.77 0.64 -4.74
CA HIS A 25 -9.34 1.96 -5.00
C HIS A 25 -8.57 3.09 -4.30
N VAL A 26 -8.05 2.84 -3.10
CA VAL A 26 -7.20 3.80 -2.38
C VAL A 26 -5.90 4.06 -3.14
N LEU A 27 -5.25 3.00 -3.62
CA LEU A 27 -4.01 3.12 -4.39
C LEU A 27 -4.25 3.85 -5.72
N LEU A 28 -5.29 3.47 -6.45
CA LEU A 28 -5.68 4.14 -7.70
C LEU A 28 -5.96 5.62 -7.47
N HIS A 29 -6.82 5.94 -6.49
CA HIS A 29 -7.17 7.32 -6.18
C HIS A 29 -5.93 8.15 -5.77
N ARG A 30 -4.97 7.57 -5.04
CA ARG A 30 -3.74 8.29 -4.67
C ARG A 30 -2.85 8.58 -5.87
N ILE A 31 -2.80 7.67 -6.84
CA ILE A 31 -2.06 7.82 -8.10
C ILE A 31 -2.72 8.90 -8.96
N GLU A 32 -4.04 8.83 -9.16
CA GLU A 32 -4.81 9.80 -9.96
C GLU A 32 -4.88 11.21 -9.32
N ARG A 33 -4.69 11.31 -8.00
CA ARG A 33 -4.70 12.59 -7.28
C ARG A 33 -3.56 13.53 -7.73
N GLU A 34 -2.45 12.99 -8.23
CA GLU A 34 -1.40 13.81 -8.86
C GLU A 34 -1.89 14.41 -10.20
N GLU A 35 -2.54 13.60 -11.04
CA GLU A 35 -3.00 14.03 -12.38
C GLU A 35 -4.11 15.09 -12.31
N THR A 36 -4.89 15.06 -11.23
CA THR A 36 -6.03 15.97 -11.00
C THR A 36 -5.67 17.19 -10.15
N ALA A 37 -4.44 17.27 -9.62
CA ALA A 37 -3.97 18.42 -8.87
C ALA A 37 -3.87 19.65 -9.78
N THR A 38 -4.53 20.75 -9.39
CA THR A 38 -4.50 22.00 -10.17
C THR A 38 -3.17 22.74 -10.01
N ASP A 39 -2.44 22.48 -8.93
CA ASP A 39 -1.10 23.02 -8.67
C ASP A 39 -0.12 21.89 -8.32
N ALA A 40 1.03 21.87 -8.99
CA ALA A 40 2.03 20.81 -8.84
C ALA A 40 2.75 20.86 -7.47
N THR A 41 2.56 21.91 -6.68
CA THR A 41 3.08 22.02 -5.31
C THR A 41 2.11 21.50 -4.25
N ASP A 42 0.86 21.20 -4.59
CA ASP A 42 -0.17 20.81 -3.61
C ASP A 42 -0.21 19.30 -3.33
N VAL A 43 0.42 18.48 -4.18
CA VAL A 43 0.43 17.02 -4.04
C VAL A 43 1.82 16.48 -4.36
N ASP A 44 2.44 15.81 -3.39
CA ASP A 44 3.68 15.08 -3.63
C ASP A 44 3.43 13.93 -4.62
N SER A 45 4.33 13.75 -5.58
CA SER A 45 4.29 12.59 -6.48
C SER A 45 4.32 11.28 -5.67
N PRO A 46 3.47 10.30 -6.00
CA PRO A 46 3.49 9.01 -5.31
C PRO A 46 4.82 8.28 -5.57
N PRO A 47 5.35 7.54 -4.58
CA PRO A 47 6.58 6.79 -4.75
C PRO A 47 6.42 5.66 -5.77
N LEU A 48 7.49 5.26 -6.44
CA LEU A 48 7.49 4.18 -7.44
C LEU A 48 6.92 2.87 -6.85
N GLU A 49 7.22 2.61 -5.58
CA GLU A 49 6.75 1.48 -4.81
C GLU A 49 5.22 1.41 -4.74
N LEU A 50 4.53 2.56 -4.76
CA LEU A 50 3.07 2.63 -4.76
C LEU A 50 2.49 2.17 -6.10
N PHE A 51 3.11 2.58 -7.21
CA PHE A 51 2.73 2.10 -8.54
C PHE A 51 2.95 0.59 -8.68
N GLN A 52 4.08 0.08 -8.20
CA GLN A 52 4.35 -1.36 -8.23
C GLN A 52 3.39 -2.16 -7.32
N ALA A 53 3.00 -1.60 -6.18
CA ALA A 53 1.97 -2.17 -5.33
C ALA A 53 0.60 -2.18 -6.03
N PHE A 54 0.28 -1.10 -6.77
CA PHE A 54 -0.93 -1.04 -7.58
C PHE A 54 -0.94 -2.10 -8.68
N ASP A 55 0.13 -2.22 -9.47
CA ASP A 55 0.26 -3.27 -10.50
C ASP A 55 0.10 -4.67 -9.89
N THR A 56 0.67 -4.90 -8.71
CA THR A 56 0.57 -6.18 -7.99
C THR A 56 -0.89 -6.52 -7.65
N ILE A 57 -1.66 -5.55 -7.14
CA ILE A 57 -3.05 -5.78 -6.74
C ILE A 57 -4.00 -5.83 -7.94
N ASP A 58 -3.71 -5.11 -9.03
CA ASP A 58 -4.44 -5.13 -10.30
C ASP A 58 -4.29 -6.49 -11.01
N ASP A 59 -3.09 -7.09 -10.93
CA ASP A 59 -2.84 -8.49 -11.33
C ASP A 59 -3.49 -9.54 -10.41
N GLY A 60 -4.24 -9.09 -9.39
CA GLY A 60 -4.89 -9.95 -8.39
C GLY A 60 -3.91 -10.64 -7.45
N GLN A 61 -2.66 -10.18 -7.38
CA GLN A 61 -1.66 -10.69 -6.45
C GLN A 61 -1.70 -9.91 -5.15
N LEU A 62 -1.37 -10.58 -4.04
CA LEU A 62 -1.31 -9.96 -2.71
C LEU A 62 0.07 -10.11 -2.05
N ARG A 63 1.11 -10.24 -2.88
CA ARG A 63 2.49 -10.46 -2.43
C ARG A 63 3.32 -9.20 -2.63
N PHE A 64 3.66 -8.54 -1.55
CA PHE A 64 4.33 -7.24 -1.57
C PHE A 64 5.71 -7.31 -0.93
N THR A 65 6.63 -6.48 -1.39
CA THR A 65 7.93 -6.26 -0.74
C THR A 65 7.80 -5.30 0.44
N GLU A 66 8.77 -5.30 1.37
CA GLU A 66 8.80 -4.32 2.47
C GLU A 66 8.61 -2.86 2.02
N PRO A 67 9.34 -2.31 1.01
CA PRO A 67 9.15 -0.93 0.59
C PRO A 67 7.77 -0.67 -0.03
N GLN A 68 7.15 -1.67 -0.66
CA GLN A 68 5.76 -1.58 -1.14
C GLN A 68 4.79 -1.53 0.04
N LEU A 69 4.98 -2.37 1.06
CA LEU A 69 4.16 -2.35 2.29
C LEU A 69 4.29 -1.03 3.04
N GLU A 70 5.48 -0.43 3.11
CA GLU A 70 5.68 0.90 3.71
C GLU A 70 4.95 2.00 2.92
N ALA A 71 5.00 1.95 1.57
CA ALA A 71 4.25 2.88 0.72
C ALA A 71 2.72 2.73 0.90
N ILE A 72 2.23 1.49 0.96
CA ILE A 72 0.83 1.19 1.26
C ILE A 72 0.44 1.72 2.65
N GLN A 73 1.24 1.44 3.68
CA GLN A 73 0.99 1.90 5.05
C GLN A 73 0.85 3.41 5.14
N ASN A 74 1.79 4.14 4.53
CA ASN A 74 1.78 5.60 4.52
C ASN A 74 0.53 6.15 3.84
N THR A 75 0.13 5.54 2.72
CA THR A 75 -1.08 5.93 1.98
C THR A 75 -2.33 5.66 2.81
N LEU A 76 -2.49 4.45 3.37
CA LEU A 76 -3.63 4.12 4.22
C LEU A 76 -3.73 5.05 5.44
N ALA A 77 -2.61 5.37 6.08
CA ALA A 77 -2.56 6.29 7.20
C ALA A 77 -2.94 7.74 6.83
N GLU A 78 -2.64 8.19 5.60
CA GLU A 78 -3.12 9.48 5.08
C GLU A 78 -4.65 9.47 4.93
N TYR A 79 -5.20 8.41 4.34
CA TYR A 79 -6.63 8.29 4.08
C TYR A 79 -7.44 8.13 5.37
N GLN A 80 -6.92 7.40 6.37
CA GLN A 80 -7.54 7.29 7.69
C GLN A 80 -7.72 8.68 8.35
N ARG A 81 -6.78 9.59 8.14
CA ARG A 81 -6.80 10.96 8.71
C ARG A 81 -7.63 11.94 7.88
N SER A 82 -8.00 11.59 6.66
CA SER A 82 -8.78 12.43 5.76
C SER A 82 -10.27 12.37 6.13
N THR A 83 -10.93 13.52 6.27
CA THR A 83 -12.37 13.62 6.54
C THR A 83 -13.19 13.58 5.23
N GLY A 84 -12.80 12.71 4.31
CA GLY A 84 -13.33 12.64 2.93
C GLY A 84 -14.35 11.53 2.70
N TRP A 85 -14.53 11.14 1.43
CA TRP A 85 -15.52 10.12 1.03
C TRP A 85 -15.30 8.72 1.66
N TRP A 86 -14.10 8.47 2.19
CA TRP A 86 -13.67 7.22 2.81
C TRP A 86 -14.24 6.94 4.20
N GLU A 87 -15.03 7.84 4.79
CA GLU A 87 -15.61 7.60 6.12
C GLU A 87 -16.50 6.36 6.18
N LEU A 88 -17.10 5.97 5.04
CA LEU A 88 -17.92 4.76 4.93
C LEU A 88 -17.08 3.48 4.90
N GLU A 89 -15.83 3.55 4.45
CA GLU A 89 -14.88 2.42 4.39
C GLU A 89 -13.83 2.50 5.50
N ARG A 90 -14.10 3.26 6.57
CA ARG A 90 -13.12 3.49 7.65
C ARG A 90 -12.74 2.19 8.34
N SER A 91 -13.68 1.27 8.53
CA SER A 91 -13.42 -0.03 9.16
C SER A 91 -12.50 -0.90 8.32
N GLU A 92 -12.68 -0.89 6.99
CA GLU A 92 -11.85 -1.61 6.03
C GLU A 92 -10.45 -1.00 5.96
N LEU A 93 -10.34 0.34 5.96
CA LEU A 93 -9.05 1.03 6.04
C LEU A 93 -8.28 0.73 7.33
N GLU A 94 -8.97 0.67 8.47
CA GLU A 94 -8.37 0.31 9.76
C GLU A 94 -7.86 -1.14 9.75
N SER A 95 -8.67 -2.08 9.25
CA SER A 95 -8.30 -3.49 9.11
C SER A 95 -7.09 -3.66 8.16
N LEU A 96 -7.12 -3.00 7.01
CA LEU A 96 -6.01 -2.98 6.05
C LEU A 96 -4.72 -2.45 6.68
N LEU A 97 -4.80 -1.38 7.46
CA LEU A 97 -3.65 -0.81 8.14
C LEU A 97 -3.07 -1.80 9.17
N GLU A 98 -3.92 -2.49 9.92
CA GLU A 98 -3.50 -3.54 10.87
C GLU A 98 -2.79 -4.70 10.16
N HIS A 99 -3.35 -5.18 9.04
CA HIS A 99 -2.73 -6.22 8.22
C HIS A 99 -1.33 -5.82 7.72
N VAL A 100 -1.18 -4.58 7.23
CA VAL A 100 0.09 -4.08 6.69
C VAL A 100 1.11 -3.86 7.82
N VAL A 101 0.69 -3.29 8.96
CA VAL A 101 1.56 -3.13 10.15
C VAL A 101 2.07 -4.49 10.62
N THR A 102 1.18 -5.47 10.78
CA THR A 102 1.54 -6.83 11.21
C THR A 102 2.53 -7.47 10.24
N ALA A 103 2.32 -7.30 8.94
CA ALA A 103 3.22 -7.83 7.91
C ALA A 103 4.62 -7.20 7.97
N LEU A 104 4.71 -5.88 8.21
CA LEU A 104 5.98 -5.18 8.39
C LEU A 104 6.71 -5.59 9.68
N GLU A 105 5.98 -5.76 10.78
CA GLU A 105 6.55 -6.23 12.05
C GLU A 105 7.12 -7.65 11.92
N HIS A 106 6.41 -8.53 11.20
CA HIS A 106 6.87 -9.90 10.95
C HIS A 106 8.11 -9.97 10.05
N ASP A 107 8.25 -9.09 9.05
CA ASP A 107 9.44 -9.09 8.17
C ASP A 107 10.69 -8.53 8.88
N ARG A 108 10.49 -7.62 9.85
CA ARG A 108 11.54 -7.00 10.67
C ARG A 108 12.09 -7.93 11.76
N LEU A 109 11.38 -8.99 12.12
CA LEU A 109 11.90 -10.01 13.03
C LEU A 109 12.94 -10.87 12.29
N PRO A 110 14.17 -11.03 12.82
CA PRO A 110 15.12 -11.97 12.25
C PRO A 110 14.52 -13.38 12.34
N ALA A 111 14.53 -14.11 11.21
CA ALA A 111 14.32 -15.54 11.24
C ALA A 111 15.45 -16.16 12.07
N ASP A 112 15.13 -16.65 13.27
CA ASP A 112 16.02 -17.39 14.16
C ASP A 112 16.62 -18.62 13.45
#